data_AF-A0AAE3R2M5-F1
#
_entry.id   AF-A0AAE3R2M5-F1
#
_cell.length_a   1.000
_cell.length_b   1.000
_cell.length_c   1.000
_cell.angle_alpha   90.00
_cell.angle_beta   90.00
_cell.angle_gamma   90.00
#
_symmetry.space_group_name_H-M   'P 1'
#
loop_
_entity.id
_entity.type
_entity.pdbx_description
1 polymer ?
#
loop_
_entity_poly.entity_id
_entity_poly.type
_entity_poly.pdbx_seq_one_letter_code
_entity_poly.pdbx_strand_id
1 'polypeptide(L)'
;MPSYCTVDALAVNHLTKEVYVFEESEYAGIGWEVVAGESALWEEQEKYFLAKGYRYTTTPNTVDNIFFSVLLNIVGLLIIIWLKRIRFGTKYKMIFKRI
;
A
#
# COMPACT_ATOMS: atom_id res chain seq x y z
N MET A 1 25.12 27.86 1.65
CA MET A 1 24.47 26.61 1.22
C MET A 1 22.97 26.88 1.14
N PRO A 2 22.32 26.77 -0.02
CA PRO A 2 20.90 26.48 -0.09
C PRO A 2 20.76 24.97 -0.32
N SER A 3 20.20 24.22 0.62
CA SER A 3 19.66 22.89 0.30
C SER A 3 18.37 23.14 -0.48
N TYR A 4 18.47 23.09 -1.81
CA TYR A 4 17.29 22.98 -2.64
C TYR A 4 16.65 21.63 -2.31
N CYS A 5 15.48 21.62 -1.67
CA CYS A 5 14.59 20.45 -1.71
C CYS A 5 14.23 20.28 -3.19
N THR A 6 14.89 19.34 -3.85
CA THR A 6 14.60 18.93 -5.21
C THR A 6 13.34 18.08 -5.15
N VAL A 7 12.21 18.76 -5.29
CA VAL A 7 10.93 18.11 -5.56
C VAL A 7 11.00 17.65 -7.01
N ASP A 8 11.17 16.34 -7.19
CA ASP A 8 11.60 15.78 -8.47
C ASP A 8 10.47 15.09 -9.23
N ALA A 9 9.44 14.57 -8.56
CA ALA A 9 8.44 13.74 -9.24
C ALA A 9 6.99 13.95 -8.78
N LEU A 10 6.07 13.76 -9.73
CA LEU A 10 4.62 13.69 -9.53
C LEU A 10 4.15 12.28 -9.81
N ALA A 11 3.49 11.67 -8.85
CA ALA A 11 2.74 10.45 -9.05
C ALA A 11 1.24 10.71 -8.91
N VAL A 12 0.46 9.94 -9.63
CA VAL A 12 -0.99 9.93 -9.53
C VAL A 12 -1.49 8.53 -9.31
N ASN A 13 -2.51 8.41 -8.46
CA ASN A 13 -3.22 7.16 -8.26
C ASN A 13 -4.59 7.26 -8.92
N HIS A 14 -4.76 6.55 -10.03
CA HIS A 14 -6.01 6.55 -10.79
C HIS A 14 -7.15 5.82 -10.06
N LEU A 15 -6.83 4.92 -9.11
CA LEU A 15 -7.83 4.19 -8.33
C LEU A 15 -8.43 5.06 -7.22
N THR A 16 -7.58 5.74 -6.45
CA THR A 16 -8.02 6.60 -5.34
C THR A 16 -8.29 8.04 -5.77
N LYS A 17 -7.95 8.40 -7.01
CA LYS A 17 -7.95 9.77 -7.56
C LYS A 17 -7.10 10.72 -6.71
N GLU A 18 -5.88 10.29 -6.41
CA GLU A 18 -4.95 11.06 -5.59
C GLU A 18 -3.73 11.51 -6.39
N VAL A 19 -3.16 12.63 -5.98
CA VAL A 19 -1.93 13.20 -6.52
C VAL A 19 -0.92 13.29 -5.37
N TYR A 20 0.29 12.80 -5.61
CA TYR A 20 1.39 12.80 -4.66
C TYR A 20 2.62 13.39 -5.32
N VAL A 21 3.20 14.39 -4.68
CA VAL A 21 4.45 15.01 -5.09
C VAL A 21 5.53 14.52 -4.15
N PHE A 22 6.64 14.05 -4.70
CA PHE A 22 7.69 13.38 -3.93
C PHE A 22 9.08 13.65 -4.46
N GLU A 23 10.05 13.53 -3.56
CA GLU A 23 11.47 13.55 -3.91
C GLU A 23 11.84 12.20 -4.53
N GLU A 24 12.71 12.17 -5.53
CA GLU A 24 13.01 10.99 -6.40
C GLU A 24 13.32 9.68 -5.62
N SER A 25 13.72 9.79 -4.36
CA SER A 25 14.02 8.67 -3.46
C SER A 25 12.81 8.01 -2.78
N GLU A 26 11.62 8.58 -2.89
CA GLU A 26 10.42 8.05 -2.24
C GLU A 26 9.60 7.14 -3.16
N TYR A 27 9.16 6.01 -2.61
CA TYR A 27 8.28 5.07 -3.29
C TYR A 27 6.82 5.46 -3.05
N ALA A 28 6.05 5.64 -4.12
CA ALA A 28 4.65 6.05 -4.03
C ALA A 28 3.67 4.93 -3.68
N GLY A 29 4.07 3.65 -3.58
CA GLY A 29 3.13 2.57 -3.20
C GLY A 29 2.36 1.95 -4.37
N ILE A 30 1.38 1.09 -4.07
CA ILE A 30 0.59 0.37 -5.08
C ILE A 30 -0.40 1.30 -5.80
N GLY A 31 -0.46 1.17 -7.13
CA GLY A 31 -1.44 1.87 -7.97
C GLY A 31 -1.07 3.32 -8.30
N TRP A 32 0.15 3.72 -7.97
CA TRP A 32 0.72 5.01 -8.29
C TRP A 32 1.52 4.94 -9.60
N GLU A 33 1.24 5.89 -10.49
CA GLU A 33 1.93 6.08 -11.77
C GLU A 33 2.69 7.41 -11.72
N VAL A 34 3.99 7.37 -12.02
CA VAL A 34 4.81 8.58 -12.11
C VAL A 34 4.54 9.24 -13.46
N VAL A 35 4.00 10.45 -13.42
CA VAL A 35 3.53 11.18 -14.61
C VAL A 35 4.43 12.35 -15.00
N ALA A 36 5.28 12.82 -14.07
CA ALA A 36 6.31 13.80 -14.34
C ALA A 36 7.51 13.53 -13.43
N GLY A 37 8.73 13.62 -13.98
CA GLY A 37 9.99 13.32 -13.26
C GLY A 37 11.00 14.46 -13.26
N GLU A 38 10.61 15.68 -13.63
CA GLU A 38 11.48 16.87 -13.53
C GLU A 38 10.67 18.11 -13.11
N SER A 39 11.29 18.95 -12.28
CA SER A 39 10.68 20.05 -11.50
C SER A 39 9.87 21.10 -12.29
N ALA A 40 10.04 21.18 -13.62
CA ALA A 40 9.32 22.16 -14.44
C ALA A 40 7.97 21.64 -14.98
N LEU A 41 7.79 20.32 -15.10
CA LEU A 41 6.61 19.73 -15.75
C LEU A 41 5.56 19.23 -14.76
N TRP A 42 5.91 19.02 -13.48
CA TRP A 42 4.96 18.51 -12.50
C TRP A 42 3.88 19.53 -12.12
N GLU A 43 4.18 20.83 -12.07
CA GLU A 43 3.16 21.84 -11.69
C GLU A 43 1.98 21.90 -12.69
N GLU A 44 2.26 21.76 -13.99
CA GLU A 44 1.20 21.73 -15.01
C GLU A 44 0.37 20.45 -14.92
N GLN A 45 1.03 19.32 -14.70
CA GLN A 45 0.36 18.03 -14.52
C GLN A 45 -0.48 18.00 -13.24
N GLU A 46 0.04 18.54 -12.14
CA GLU A 46 -0.69 18.65 -10.88
C GLU A 46 -1.99 19.44 -11.10
N LYS A 47 -1.89 20.65 -11.68
CA LYS A 47 -3.07 21.48 -12.00
C LYS A 47 -4.06 20.75 -12.89
N TYR A 48 -3.58 20.00 -13.88
CA TYR A 48 -4.42 19.20 -14.77
C TYR A 48 -5.19 18.11 -14.02
N PHE A 49 -4.54 17.36 -13.12
CA PHE A 49 -5.20 16.29 -12.36
C PHE A 49 -6.14 16.85 -11.29
N LEU A 50 -5.76 17.93 -10.59
CA LEU A 50 -6.63 18.62 -9.64
C LEU A 50 -7.90 19.16 -10.35
N ALA A 51 -7.76 19.73 -11.55
CA ALA A 51 -8.90 20.16 -12.36
C ALA A 51 -9.82 19.00 -12.79
N LYS A 52 -9.29 17.78 -12.89
CA LYS A 52 -10.07 16.55 -13.15
C LYS A 52 -10.72 15.95 -11.89
N GLY A 53 -10.62 16.61 -10.75
CA GLY A 53 -11.20 16.17 -9.49
C GLY A 53 -10.35 15.14 -8.75
N TYR A 54 -9.05 15.08 -9.02
CA TYR A 54 -8.11 14.39 -8.14
C TYR A 54 -7.86 15.24 -6.90
N ARG A 55 -7.46 14.60 -5.80
CA ARG A 55 -7.13 15.27 -4.54
C ARG A 55 -5.65 15.12 -4.22
N TYR A 56 -5.05 16.17 -3.67
CA TYR A 56 -3.68 16.07 -3.16
C TYR A 56 -3.62 15.20 -1.90
N THR A 57 -2.59 14.37 -1.79
CA THR A 57 -2.31 13.56 -0.59
C THR A 57 -0.84 13.72 -0.19
N THR A 58 -0.57 13.59 1.11
CA THR A 58 0.79 13.48 1.66
C THR A 58 1.09 12.07 2.16
N THR A 59 0.14 11.15 2.03
CA THR A 59 0.23 9.79 2.53
C THR A 59 -0.07 8.80 1.41
N PRO A 60 0.90 8.54 0.52
CA PRO A 60 0.68 7.71 -0.68
C PRO A 60 0.51 6.22 -0.33
N ASN A 61 1.01 5.81 0.84
CA ASN A 61 1.05 4.42 1.30
C ASN A 61 -0.21 3.98 2.07
N THR A 62 -1.28 4.78 2.08
CA THR A 62 -2.51 4.42 2.82
C THR A 62 -3.14 3.14 2.28
N VAL A 63 -3.16 2.99 0.95
CA VAL A 63 -3.70 1.78 0.30
C VAL A 63 -2.83 0.56 0.63
N ASP A 64 -1.51 0.71 0.57
CA ASP A 64 -0.57 -0.35 0.92
C ASP A 64 -0.75 -0.80 2.37
N ASN A 65 -0.88 0.14 3.30
CA ASN A 65 -1.09 -0.14 4.72
C ASN A 65 -2.40 -0.91 4.97
N ILE A 66 -3.48 -0.54 4.28
CA ILE A 66 -4.76 -1.26 4.35
C ILE A 66 -4.58 -2.67 3.79
N PHE A 67 -3.93 -2.81 2.62
CA PHE A 67 -3.71 -4.10 1.99
C PHE A 67 -2.87 -5.03 2.87
N PHE A 68 -1.75 -4.55 3.42
CA PHE A 68 -0.92 -5.31 4.34
C PHE A 68 -1.68 -5.72 5.61
N SER A 69 -2.50 -4.83 6.17
CA SER A 69 -3.31 -5.15 7.35
C SER A 69 -4.34 -6.25 7.06
N VAL A 70 -5.03 -6.18 5.91
CA VAL A 70 -5.97 -7.22 5.48
C VAL A 70 -5.25 -8.54 5.26
N LEU A 71 -4.11 -8.53 4.58
CA LEU A 71 -3.31 -9.73 4.32
C LEU A 71 -2.87 -10.40 5.62
N LEU A 72 -2.39 -9.61 6.59
CA LEU A 72 -1.93 -10.11 7.90
C LEU A 72 -3.08 -10.76 8.69
N ASN A 73 -4.28 -10.18 8.65
CA ASN A 73 -5.47 -10.77 9.27
C ASN A 73 -5.87 -12.09 8.63
N ILE A 74 -5.83 -12.19 7.29
CA ILE A 74 -6.15 -13.43 6.56
C ILE A 74 -5.14 -14.52 6.94
N VAL A 75 -3.85 -14.22 6.89
CA VAL A 75 -2.78 -15.18 7.26
C VAL A 75 -2.94 -15.61 8.71
N GLY A 76 -3.18 -14.67 9.63
CA GLY A 76 -3.44 -14.97 11.03
C GLY A 76 -4.63 -15.91 11.23
N LEU A 77 -5.75 -15.66 10.53
CA LEU A 77 -6.94 -16.52 10.58
C LEU A 77 -6.63 -17.93 10.07
N LEU A 78 -5.92 -18.05 8.95
CA LEU A 78 -5.53 -19.34 8.38
C LEU A 78 -4.64 -20.15 9.33
N ILE A 79 -3.68 -19.49 10.00
CA ILE A 79 -2.84 -20.12 11.02
C ILE A 79 -3.69 -20.62 12.20
N ILE A 80 -4.63 -19.82 12.70
CA ILE A 80 -5.53 -20.23 13.79
C ILE A 80 -6.36 -21.47 13.39
N ILE A 81 -6.92 -21.47 12.17
CA ILE A 81 -7.68 -22.60 11.64
C ILE A 81 -6.78 -23.84 11.53
N TRP A 82 -5.56 -23.70 11.02
CA TRP A 82 -4.60 -24.78 10.87
C TRP A 82 -4.18 -25.37 12.23
N LEU A 83 -3.84 -24.52 13.21
CA LEU A 83 -3.49 -24.95 14.57
C LEU A 83 -4.66 -25.65 15.27
N LYS A 84 -5.89 -25.16 15.11
CA LYS A 84 -7.09 -25.85 15.61
C LYS A 84 -7.22 -27.23 14.98
N ARG A 85 -7.09 -27.34 13.65
CA ARG A 85 -7.13 -28.64 12.94
C ARG A 85 -6.10 -29.64 13.48
N ILE A 86 -4.86 -29.20 13.71
CA ILE A 86 -3.81 -30.06 14.29
C ILE A 86 -4.19 -30.51 15.69
N ARG A 87 -4.62 -29.58 16.55
CA ARG A 87 -4.98 -29.89 17.96
C ARG A 87 -6.17 -30.84 18.07
N PHE A 88 -7.19 -30.70 17.21
CA PHE A 88 -8.29 -31.65 17.15
C PHE A 88 -7.83 -33.00 16.57
N GLY A 89 -7.07 -33.01 15.47
CA GLY A 89 -6.56 -34.24 14.87
C GLY A 89 -5.67 -35.06 15.81
N THR A 90 -4.83 -34.42 16.62
CA THR A 90 -4.03 -35.11 17.65
C THR A 90 -4.89 -35.65 18.79
N LYS A 91 -5.93 -34.92 19.21
CA LYS A 91 -6.85 -35.39 20.27
C LYS A 91 -7.61 -36.65 19.86
N TYR A 92 -8.11 -36.72 18.62
CA TYR A 92 -8.79 -37.93 18.10
C TYR A 92 -7.82 -39.11 17.96
N LYS A 93 -6.59 -38.87 17.52
CA LYS A 93 -5.57 -39.93 17.39
C LYS A 93 -5.17 -40.54 18.74
N MET A 94 -5.21 -39.77 19.84
CA MET A 94 -4.96 -40.29 21.19
C MET A 94 -6.14 -41.09 21.75
N ILE A 95 -7.38 -40.72 21.44
CA ILE A 95 -8.57 -41.45 21.90
C ILE A 95 -8.66 -42.83 21.24
N PHE A 96 -8.42 -42.91 19.92
CA PHE A 96 -8.50 -44.19 19.19
C PHE A 96 -7.34 -45.16 19.47
N LYS A 97 -6.26 -44.72 20.12
CA LYS A 97 -5.15 -45.61 20.49
C LYS A 97 -5.35 -46.32 21.83
N ARG A 98 -6.47 -46.05 22.52
CA ARG A 98 -6.82 -46.60 23.85
C ARG A 98 -8.02 -47.55 23.85
N ILE A 99 -8.64 -47.78 22.69
CA ILE A 99 -9.68 -48.81 22.46
C ILE A 99 -9.01 -49.95 21.70
#